data_AF-A0A2N5HCM9-F1
#
_entry.id   AF-A0A2N5HCM9-F1
#
_cell.length_a   1.000
_cell.length_b   1.000
_cell.length_c   1.000
_cell.angle_alpha   90.00
_cell.angle_beta   90.00
_cell.angle_gamma   90.00
#
_symmetry.space_group_name_H-M   'P 1'
#
loop_
_entity.id
_entity.type
_entity.pdbx_description
1 polymer ?
#
loop_
_entity_poly.entity_id
_entity_poly.type
_entity_poly.pdbx_seq_one_letter_code
_entity_poly.pdbx_strand_id
1 'polypeptide(L)'
;MLLFKVYCLLGFFAYISGASFIYQKIYDVTPQVFAFALNGISLILGAQIVKLLAGRIKEDSILLIGLALAFISGTIVLIDVVLHGPLMMLVIPLFFLNAAVGITGPTSFTLAMEVRKA
;
A
#
# COMPACT_ATOMS: atom_id res chain seq x y z
N MET A 1 8.64 -14.41 -2.46
CA MET A 1 7.34 -13.86 -1.97
C MET A 1 7.43 -13.28 -0.56
N LEU A 2 7.96 -14.00 0.43
CA LEU A 2 8.06 -13.52 1.83
C LEU A 2 8.86 -12.21 1.97
N LEU A 3 10.03 -12.14 1.33
CA LEU A 3 10.92 -10.97 1.34
C LEU A 3 10.26 -9.68 0.84
N PHE A 4 9.41 -9.79 -0.17
CA PHE A 4 8.71 -8.65 -0.75
C PHE A 4 7.52 -8.21 0.12
N LYS A 5 6.87 -9.16 0.80
CA LYS A 5 5.84 -8.85 1.79
C LYS A 5 6.43 -8.08 2.97
N VAL A 6 7.64 -8.47 3.41
CA VAL A 6 8.41 -7.73 4.42
C VAL A 6 8.75 -6.33 3.89
N TYR A 7 9.16 -6.19 2.62
CA TYR A 7 9.43 -4.89 2.00
C TYR A 7 8.18 -3.97 2.00
N CYS A 8 7.02 -4.45 1.56
CA CYS A 8 5.78 -3.67 1.57
C CYS A 8 5.34 -3.29 3.00
N LEU A 9 5.48 -4.21 3.97
CA LEU A 9 5.14 -3.96 5.37
C LEU A 9 6.09 -2.92 6.01
N LEU A 10 7.39 -3.02 5.74
CA LEU A 10 8.39 -2.05 6.18
C LEU A 10 8.15 -0.68 5.54
N GLY A 11 7.80 -0.63 4.25
CA GLY A 11 7.41 0.60 3.55
C GLY A 11 6.18 1.26 4.16
N PHE A 12 5.16 0.46 4.52
CA PHE A 12 3.98 0.95 5.24
C PHE A 12 4.31 1.52 6.62
N PHE A 13 5.17 0.82 7.38
CA PHE A 13 5.58 1.27 8.71
C PHE A 13 6.43 2.54 8.66
N ALA A 14 7.38 2.59 7.73
CA ALA A 14 8.20 3.78 7.48
C ALA A 14 7.32 4.99 7.11
N TYR A 15 6.28 4.77 6.30
CA TYR A 15 5.30 5.79 5.98
C TYR A 15 4.52 6.26 7.21
N ILE A 16 3.91 5.37 8.01
CA ILE A 16 3.15 5.80 9.20
C ILE A 16 4.04 6.58 10.17
N SER A 17 5.27 6.13 10.40
CA SER A 17 6.21 6.80 11.31
C SER A 17 6.72 8.15 10.76
N GLY A 18 7.03 8.25 9.46
CA GLY A 18 7.59 9.45 8.87
C GLY A 18 6.55 10.51 8.53
N ALA A 19 5.36 10.08 8.09
CA ALA A 19 4.36 10.99 7.55
C ALA A 19 3.79 11.90 8.63
N SER A 20 3.53 11.40 9.85
CA SER A 20 3.12 12.26 10.98
C SER A 20 4.11 13.41 11.26
N PHE A 21 5.41 13.18 11.07
CA PHE A 21 6.44 14.21 11.28
C PHE A 21 6.50 15.22 10.12
N ILE A 22 6.37 14.75 8.88
CA ILE A 22 6.33 15.60 7.67
C ILE A 22 5.07 16.49 7.67
N TYR A 23 3.90 15.93 7.97
CA TYR A 23 2.62 16.65 7.97
C TYR A 23 2.56 17.74 9.03
N GLN A 24 3.06 17.47 10.24
CA GLN A 24 3.03 18.45 11.33
C GLN A 24 4.10 19.54 11.18
N LYS A 25 5.32 19.18 10.74
CA LYS A 25 6.46 20.09 10.79
C LYS A 25 6.63 20.94 9.52
N ILE A 26 6.13 20.47 8.37
CA ILE A 26 6.29 21.14 7.08
C ILE A 26 4.98 21.76 6.58
N TYR A 27 3.82 21.18 6.90
CA TYR A 27 2.53 21.58 6.30
C TYR A 27 1.46 22.07 7.30
N ASP A 28 1.76 22.16 8.61
CA ASP A 28 0.84 22.67 9.65
C ASP A 28 -0.54 21.96 9.71
N VAL A 29 -0.62 20.70 9.26
CA VAL A 29 -1.90 19.96 9.16
C VAL A 29 -2.15 19.11 10.41
N THR A 30 -3.39 19.05 10.88
CA THR A 30 -3.81 18.27 12.05
C THR A 30 -3.65 16.75 11.81
N PRO A 31 -3.04 15.98 12.74
CA PRO A 31 -2.73 14.56 12.55
C PRO A 31 -3.95 13.62 12.39
N GLN A 32 -5.15 14.05 12.83
CA GLN A 32 -6.35 13.19 12.86
C GLN A 32 -6.94 12.85 11.49
N VAL A 33 -6.87 13.76 10.51
CA VAL A 33 -7.41 13.51 9.17
C VAL A 33 -6.57 12.46 8.44
N PHE A 34 -5.29 12.39 8.77
CA PHE A 34 -4.31 11.62 8.02
C PHE A 34 -3.92 10.28 8.65
N ALA A 35 -3.78 10.23 9.98
CA ALA A 35 -3.22 9.06 10.66
C ALA A 35 -4.18 7.87 10.74
N PHE A 36 -5.50 8.09 10.88
CA PHE A 36 -6.44 7.00 11.20
C PHE A 36 -7.49 6.70 10.12
N ALA A 37 -7.99 7.70 9.38
CA ALA A 37 -9.04 7.47 8.40
C ALA A 37 -8.51 6.94 7.05
N LEU A 38 -7.57 7.66 6.42
CA LEU A 38 -7.05 7.31 5.09
C LEU A 38 -6.29 5.97 5.06
N ASN A 39 -5.53 5.66 6.12
CA ASN A 39 -4.72 4.44 6.19
C ASN A 39 -5.56 3.17 6.38
N GLY A 40 -6.62 3.24 7.19
CA GLY A 40 -7.56 2.12 7.35
C GLY A 40 -8.40 1.90 6.10
N ILE A 41 -8.92 2.98 5.51
CA ILE A 41 -9.79 2.91 4.31
C ILE A 41 -9.04 2.33 3.11
N SER A 42 -7.79 2.73 2.87
CA SER A 42 -6.97 2.19 1.78
C SER A 42 -6.74 0.68 1.89
N LEU A 43 -6.42 0.19 3.09
CA LEU A 43 -6.26 -1.24 3.35
C LEU A 43 -7.57 -2.02 3.10
N ILE A 44 -8.69 -1.51 3.60
CA ILE A 44 -10.01 -2.12 3.40
C ILE A 44 -10.36 -2.16 1.91
N LEU A 45 -10.16 -1.05 1.19
CA LEU A 45 -10.44 -1.00 -0.25
C LEU A 45 -9.56 -2.00 -1.03
N GLY A 46 -8.28 -2.11 -0.70
CA GLY A 46 -7.39 -3.11 -1.29
C GLY A 46 -7.90 -4.54 -1.07
N ALA A 47 -8.31 -4.86 0.15
CA ALA A 47 -8.87 -6.18 0.46
C ALA A 47 -10.20 -6.44 -0.28
N GLN A 48 -11.05 -5.42 -0.43
CA GLN A 48 -12.30 -5.55 -1.19
C GLN A 48 -12.08 -5.73 -2.69
N ILE A 49 -11.05 -5.09 -3.25
CA ILE A 49 -10.63 -5.31 -4.64
C ILE A 49 -10.29 -6.78 -4.87
N VAL A 50 -9.54 -7.41 -3.95
CA VAL A 50 -9.25 -8.85 -4.02
C VAL A 50 -10.52 -9.67 -3.98
N LYS A 51 -11.46 -9.35 -3.08
CA LYS A 51 -12.75 -10.04 -3.00
C LYS A 51 -13.55 -9.94 -4.31
N LEU A 52 -13.51 -8.81 -5.00
CA LEU A 52 -14.21 -8.58 -6.27
C LEU A 52 -13.57 -9.34 -7.44
N LEU A 53 -12.24 -9.45 -7.43
CA LEU A 53 -11.46 -10.13 -8.47
C LEU A 53 -11.32 -11.64 -8.23
N ALA A 54 -11.51 -12.08 -6.98
CA ALA A 54 -11.48 -13.48 -6.60
C ALA A 54 -12.53 -14.28 -7.39
N GLY A 55 -12.09 -15.35 -8.04
CA GLY A 55 -12.93 -16.19 -8.90
C GLY A 55 -13.18 -15.64 -10.32
N ARG A 56 -12.74 -14.41 -10.63
CA ARG A 56 -12.81 -13.84 -12.00
C ARG A 56 -11.47 -13.92 -12.74
N ILE A 57 -10.35 -13.79 -12.04
CA ILE A 57 -9.00 -13.90 -12.61
C ILE A 57 -8.11 -14.78 -11.72
N LYS A 58 -6.97 -15.23 -12.26
CA LYS A 58 -5.98 -16.04 -11.52
C LYS A 58 -5.40 -15.26 -10.34
N GLU A 59 -5.17 -15.96 -9.22
CA GLU A 59 -4.63 -15.36 -8.00
C GLU A 59 -3.23 -14.79 -8.22
N ASP A 60 -2.40 -15.45 -9.02
CA ASP A 60 -1.09 -14.95 -9.46
C ASP A 60 -1.18 -13.57 -10.12
N SER A 61 -2.20 -13.37 -10.94
CA SER A 61 -2.42 -12.10 -11.64
C SER A 61 -2.87 -11.00 -10.68
N ILE A 62 -3.72 -11.32 -9.70
CA ILE A 62 -4.12 -10.37 -8.64
C ILE A 62 -2.89 -9.95 -7.84
N LEU A 63 -2.01 -10.90 -7.51
CA LEU A 63 -0.77 -10.63 -6.79
C LEU A 63 0.17 -9.73 -7.60
N LEU A 64 0.34 -10.00 -8.90
CA LEU A 64 1.14 -9.18 -9.82
C LEU A 64 0.59 -7.75 -9.95
N ILE A 65 -0.74 -7.57 -9.98
CA ILE A 65 -1.36 -6.24 -10.02
C ILE A 65 -1.04 -5.47 -8.74
N GLY A 66 -1.22 -6.11 -7.57
CA GLY A 66 -0.85 -5.51 -6.29
C GLY A 66 0.64 -5.15 -6.23
N LEU A 67 1.48 -5.99 -6.82
CA LEU A 67 2.93 -5.78 -6.89
C LEU A 67 3.29 -4.57 -7.76
N ALA A 68 2.72 -4.48 -8.96
CA ALA A 68 2.95 -3.37 -9.88
C ALA A 68 2.47 -2.05 -9.28
N LEU A 69 1.31 -2.06 -8.61
CA LEU A 69 0.77 -0.89 -7.93
C LEU A 69 1.72 -0.41 -6.81
N ALA A 70 2.22 -1.32 -5.96
CA ALA A 70 3.17 -0.96 -4.92
C ALA A 70 4.46 -0.35 -5.48
N PHE A 71 4.99 -0.92 -6.57
CA PHE A 71 6.22 -0.44 -7.18
C PHE A 71 6.08 0.95 -7.81
N ILE A 72 4.99 1.17 -8.55
CA ILE A 72 4.67 2.48 -9.17
C ILE A 72 4.47 3.52 -8.07
N SER A 73 3.64 3.23 -7.07
CA SER A 73 3.39 4.13 -5.94
C SER A 73 4.66 4.47 -5.18
N GLY A 74 5.50 3.48 -4.86
CA GLY A 74 6.77 3.70 -4.18
C GLY A 74 7.74 4.57 -4.99
N THR A 75 7.77 4.39 -6.31
CA THR A 75 8.60 5.21 -7.21
C THR A 75 8.13 6.66 -7.22
N ILE A 76 6.83 6.91 -7.28
CA ILE A 76 6.27 8.27 -7.24
C ILE A 76 6.58 8.95 -5.91
N VAL A 77 6.43 8.24 -4.79
CA VAL A 77 6.81 8.77 -3.46
C VAL A 77 8.29 9.14 -3.42
N LEU A 78 9.17 8.29 -3.95
CA LEU A 78 10.61 8.56 -3.97
C LEU A 78 10.92 9.82 -4.78
N ILE A 79 10.30 9.99 -5.96
CA ILE A 79 10.45 11.18 -6.79
C ILE A 79 9.94 12.42 -6.05
N ASP A 80 8.77 12.34 -5.42
CA ASP A 80 8.15 13.46 -4.70
C ASP A 80 9.01 13.95 -3.53
N VAL A 81 9.57 13.00 -2.76
CA VAL A 81 10.49 13.30 -1.66
C VAL A 81 11.77 13.99 -2.15
N VAL A 82 12.33 13.54 -3.28
CA VAL A 82 13.54 14.16 -3.86
C VAL A 82 13.26 15.57 -4.38
N LEU A 83 12.09 15.78 -5.01
CA LEU A 83 11.70 17.05 -5.62
C LEU A 83 11.05 18.04 -4.64
N HIS A 84 10.81 17.63 -3.38
CA HIS A 84 10.07 18.42 -2.38
C HIS A 84 8.70 18.88 -2.90
N GLY A 85 7.93 17.94 -3.45
CA GLY A 85 6.63 18.20 -4.06
C GLY A 85 5.55 18.68 -3.07
N PRO A 86 4.39 19.14 -3.58
CA PRO A 86 3.27 19.55 -2.74
C PRO A 86 2.63 18.34 -2.04
N LEU A 87 2.09 18.57 -0.84
CA LEU A 87 1.58 17.51 0.04
C LEU A 87 0.68 16.48 -0.63
N MET A 88 -0.28 16.93 -1.44
CA MET A 88 -1.23 16.07 -2.15
C MET A 88 -0.55 15.03 -3.06
N MET A 89 0.61 15.36 -3.59
CA MET A 89 1.41 14.50 -4.46
C MET A 89 2.12 13.39 -3.68
N LEU A 90 2.28 13.54 -2.36
CA LEU A 90 2.74 12.51 -1.43
C LEU A 90 1.57 11.63 -0.92
N VAL A 91 0.42 12.27 -0.63
CA VAL A 91 -0.80 11.60 -0.12
C VAL A 91 -1.32 10.51 -1.05
N ILE A 92 -1.52 10.87 -2.32
CA ILE A 92 -2.23 10.01 -3.28
C ILE A 92 -1.43 8.72 -3.53
N PRO A 93 -0.12 8.76 -3.84
CA PRO A 93 0.67 7.54 -4.02
C PRO A 93 0.74 6.67 -2.78
N LEU A 94 0.81 7.26 -1.58
CA LEU A 94 0.83 6.52 -0.32
C LEU A 94 -0.48 5.79 -0.05
N PHE A 95 -1.61 6.39 -0.40
CA PHE A 95 -2.90 5.72 -0.35
C PHE A 95 -2.91 4.46 -1.23
N PHE A 96 -2.39 4.56 -2.45
CA PHE A 96 -2.29 3.40 -3.36
C PHE A 96 -1.27 2.37 -2.88
N LEU A 97 -0.17 2.79 -2.27
CA LEU A 97 0.80 1.89 -1.64
C LEU A 97 0.12 1.06 -0.53
N ASN A 98 -0.71 1.69 0.30
CA ASN A 98 -1.48 0.98 1.34
C ASN A 98 -2.53 0.06 0.76
N ALA A 99 -3.23 0.49 -0.29
CA ALA A 99 -4.17 -0.38 -1.00
C ALA A 99 -3.48 -1.62 -1.58
N ALA A 100 -2.25 -1.47 -2.10
CA ALA A 100 -1.44 -2.60 -2.57
C ALA A 100 -1.07 -3.58 -1.44
N VAL A 101 -0.81 -3.09 -0.22
CA VAL A 101 -0.64 -3.95 0.98
C VAL A 101 -1.94 -4.73 1.27
N GLY A 102 -3.09 -4.06 1.19
CA GLY A 102 -4.41 -4.67 1.35
C GLY A 102 -4.73 -5.75 0.30
N ILE A 103 -4.20 -5.60 -0.93
CA ILE A 103 -4.34 -6.58 -2.01
C ILE A 103 -3.40 -7.77 -1.80
N THR A 104 -2.11 -7.51 -1.61
CA THR A 104 -1.08 -8.56 -1.54
C THR A 104 -1.20 -9.44 -0.30
N GLY A 105 -1.75 -8.91 0.79
CA GLY A 105 -1.98 -9.62 2.06
C GLY A 105 -2.77 -10.93 1.90
N PRO A 106 -4.07 -10.86 1.56
CA PRO A 106 -4.94 -12.03 1.38
C PRO A 106 -4.53 -12.90 0.19
N THR A 107 -4.18 -12.33 -0.96
CA THR A 107 -3.81 -13.12 -2.15
C THR A 107 -2.58 -13.99 -1.91
N SER A 108 -1.57 -13.48 -1.20
CA SER A 108 -0.39 -14.29 -0.84
C SER A 108 -0.71 -15.45 0.09
N PHE A 109 -1.72 -15.28 0.96
CA PHE A 109 -2.14 -16.33 1.89
C PHE A 109 -2.86 -17.45 1.14
N THR A 110 -3.77 -17.09 0.22
CA THR A 110 -4.48 -18.08 -0.60
C THR A 110 -3.50 -18.88 -1.46
N LEU A 111 -2.58 -18.20 -2.15
CA LEU A 111 -1.55 -18.86 -2.97
C LEU A 111 -0.68 -19.83 -2.16
N ALA A 112 -0.29 -19.46 -0.94
CA ALA A 112 0.50 -20.33 -0.06
C ALA A 112 -0.27 -21.58 0.39
N MET A 113 -1.59 -21.48 0.56
CA MET A 113 -2.46 -22.62 0.88
C MET A 113 -2.69 -23.53 -0.32
N GLU A 114 -2.71 -22.96 -1.54
CA GLU A 114 -2.83 -23.72 -2.78
C GLU A 114 -1.57 -24.56 -3.07
N VAL A 115 -0.38 -23.99 -2.87
CA VAL A 115 0.92 -24.70 -2.99
C VAL A 115 0.99 -25.93 -2.08
N ARG A 116 0.29 -25.92 -0.94
CA ARG A 116 0.28 -27.04 0.03
C ARG A 116 -0.59 -28.23 -0.41
N LYS A 117 -1.36 -28.10 -1.49
CA LYS A 117 -2.24 -29.16 -2.04
C LYS A 117 -1.63 -29.91 -3.23
N ALA A 118 -0.43 -29.54 -3.70
CA ALA A 118 0.33 -30.24 -4.74
C ALA A 118 1.43 -31.10 -4.12
#